data_AF-A0A438GCA4-F1
#
_entry.id   AF-A0A438GCA4-F1
#
_cell.length_a   1.000
_cell.length_b   1.000
_cell.length_c   1.000
_cell.angle_alpha   90.00
_cell.angle_beta   90.00
_cell.angle_gamma   90.00
#
_symmetry.space_group_name_H-M   'P 1'
#
loop_
_entity.id
_entity.type
_entity.pdbx_description
1 polymer ?
#
loop_
_entity_poly.entity_id
_entity_poly.type
_entity_poly.pdbx_seq_one_letter_code
_entity_poly.pdbx_strand_id
1 'polypeptide(L)'
;MHLEETFRLMRAYNMKLNLAKCFFGVSMGKFLGFMVMQRGIEVNPNQIRAILETHVHGSKKELQHLTGRLAALRILHSPFYKQVKALILHT
;
A
#
# COMPACT_ATOMS: atom_id res chain seq x y z
N MET A 1 -9.22 8.93 -15.33
CA MET A 1 -8.89 8.15 -16.56
C MET A 1 -8.40 6.71 -16.30
N HIS A 2 -7.79 6.38 -15.15
CA HIS A 2 -7.19 5.04 -14.93
C HIS A 2 -8.19 3.93 -14.55
N LEU A 3 -9.32 4.28 -13.96
CA LEU A 3 -10.29 3.30 -13.47
C LEU A 3 -11.02 2.58 -14.63
N GLU A 4 -11.36 3.31 -15.69
CA GLU A 4 -12.00 2.76 -16.88
C GLU A 4 -11.10 1.74 -17.60
N GLU A 5 -9.83 2.09 -17.81
CA GLU A 5 -8.84 1.18 -18.41
C GLU A 5 -8.60 -0.04 -17.52
N THR A 6 -8.56 0.14 -16.20
CA THR A 6 -8.46 -0.99 -15.26
C THR A 6 -9.66 -1.93 -15.41
N PHE A 7 -10.89 -1.40 -15.44
CA PHE A 7 -12.07 -2.23 -15.65
C PHE A 7 -12.10 -2.91 -17.02
N ARG A 8 -11.59 -2.24 -18.06
CA ARG A 8 -11.43 -2.85 -19.40
C ARG A 8 -10.51 -4.06 -19.36
N LEU A 9 -9.34 -3.94 -18.71
CA LEU A 9 -8.40 -5.04 -18.52
C LEU A 9 -9.01 -6.16 -17.66
N MET A 10 -9.66 -5.82 -16.55
CA MET A 10 -10.31 -6.83 -15.70
C MET A 10 -11.35 -7.64 -16.46
N ARG A 11 -12.16 -7.00 -17.32
CA ARG A 11 -13.11 -7.70 -18.20
C ARG A 11 -12.38 -8.60 -19.21
N ALA A 12 -11.31 -8.11 -19.84
CA ALA A 12 -10.52 -8.89 -20.80
C ALA A 12 -9.92 -10.17 -20.19
N TYR A 13 -9.51 -10.11 -18.91
CA TYR A 13 -8.99 -11.25 -18.16
C TYR A 13 -10.05 -11.98 -17.30
N ASN A 14 -11.33 -11.68 -17.50
CA ASN A 14 -12.45 -12.29 -16.76
C ASN A 14 -12.35 -12.20 -15.22
N MET A 15 -11.70 -11.17 -14.71
CA MET A 15 -11.57 -10.89 -13.28
C MET A 15 -12.83 -10.20 -12.76
N LYS A 16 -13.31 -10.61 -11.59
CA LYS A 16 -14.49 -10.04 -10.92
C LYS A 16 -14.10 -9.33 -9.64
N LEU A 17 -14.73 -8.19 -9.38
CA LEU A 17 -14.57 -7.41 -8.16
C LEU A 17 -15.61 -7.80 -7.12
N ASN A 18 -15.22 -7.73 -5.85
CA ASN A 18 -16.16 -7.79 -4.73
C ASN A 18 -16.63 -6.37 -4.40
N LEU A 19 -17.79 -5.99 -4.91
CA LEU A 19 -18.33 -4.63 -4.74
C LEU A 19 -18.50 -4.22 -3.28
N ALA A 20 -18.81 -5.16 -2.37
CA ALA A 20 -18.94 -4.86 -0.94
C ALA A 20 -17.61 -4.51 -0.26
N LYS A 21 -16.48 -4.79 -0.90
CA LYS A 21 -15.13 -4.50 -0.40
C LYS A 21 -14.38 -3.47 -1.26
N CYS A 22 -14.99 -2.98 -2.33
CA CYS A 22 -14.39 -1.99 -3.21
C CYS A 22 -14.73 -0.58 -2.75
N PHE A 23 -13.72 0.27 -2.70
CA PHE A 23 -13.85 1.68 -2.39
C PHE A 23 -13.28 2.48 -3.56
N PHE A 24 -14.04 3.44 -4.08
CA PHE A 24 -13.64 4.29 -5.20
C PHE A 24 -13.92 5.76 -4.84
N GLY A 25 -13.06 6.67 -5.29
CA GLY A 25 -13.26 8.13 -5.10
C GLY A 25 -13.22 8.60 -3.64
N VAL A 26 -12.65 7.82 -2.72
CA VAL A 26 -12.53 8.21 -1.30
C VAL A 26 -11.27 9.04 -1.05
N SER A 27 -11.35 10.05 -0.18
CA SER A 27 -10.20 10.90 0.19
C SER A 27 -9.18 10.20 1.10
N MET A 28 -9.63 9.14 1.79
CA MET A 28 -8.83 8.27 2.64
C MET A 28 -9.41 6.85 2.67
N GLY A 29 -8.55 5.83 2.79
CA GLY A 29 -8.99 4.44 2.95
C GLY A 29 -7.87 3.49 3.37
N LYS A 30 -8.25 2.34 3.94
CA LYS A 30 -7.30 1.29 4.33
C LYS A 30 -7.00 0.37 3.15
N PHE A 31 -5.73 0.25 2.76
CA PHE A 31 -5.26 -0.62 1.69
C PHE A 31 -4.06 -1.44 2.16
N LEU A 32 -4.12 -2.77 2.02
CA LEU A 32 -3.07 -3.71 2.47
C LEU A 32 -2.61 -3.48 3.92
N GLY A 33 -3.52 -3.03 4.79
CA GLY A 33 -3.20 -2.75 6.20
C GLY A 33 -2.67 -1.34 6.48
N PHE A 34 -2.42 -0.53 5.45
CA PHE A 34 -1.96 0.85 5.57
C PHE A 34 -3.09 1.85 5.36
N MET A 35 -3.02 2.99 6.02
CA MET A 35 -3.93 4.11 5.77
C MET A 35 -3.40 4.90 4.58
N VAL A 36 -4.21 5.06 3.54
CA VAL A 36 -3.86 5.82 2.34
C VAL A 36 -4.69 7.09 2.30
N MET A 37 -4.04 8.24 2.20
CA MET A 37 -4.67 9.56 2.05
C MET A 37 -4.22 10.20 0.73
N GLN A 38 -4.91 11.25 0.30
CA GLN A 38 -4.51 12.05 -0.88
C GLN A 38 -3.04 12.51 -0.84
N ARG A 39 -2.54 12.84 0.35
CA ARG A 39 -1.17 13.31 0.57
C ARG A 39 -0.12 12.19 0.57
N GLY A 40 -0.53 10.94 0.78
CA GLY A 40 0.37 9.79 0.86
C GLY A 40 -0.15 8.67 1.76
N ILE A 41 0.69 7.66 1.98
CA ILE A 41 0.44 6.62 2.97
C ILE A 41 0.80 7.16 4.34
N GLU A 42 -0.14 7.11 5.27
CA GLU A 42 0.15 7.42 6.67
C GLU A 42 0.79 6.18 7.31
N VAL A 43 2.00 6.38 7.85
CA VAL A 43 2.71 5.34 8.60
C VAL A 43 2.11 5.30 10.00
N ASN A 44 1.62 4.12 10.40
CA ASN A 44 1.06 3.95 11.74
C ASN A 44 2.18 4.13 12.79
N PRO A 45 1.99 4.94 13.86
CA PRO A 45 2.95 5.09 14.95
C PRO A 45 3.42 3.76 15.56
N ASN A 46 2.55 2.74 15.60
CA ASN A 46 2.90 1.39 16.05
C ASN A 46 3.90 0.69 15.11
N GLN A 47 3.85 0.96 13.81
CA GLN A 47 4.83 0.42 12.84
C GLN A 47 6.20 1.07 13.05
N ILE A 48 6.23 2.38 13.32
CA ILE A 48 7.46 3.11 13.66
C ILE A 48 8.02 2.57 14.99
N ARG A 49 7.18 2.43 16.01
CA ARG A 49 7.57 1.90 17.31
C ARG A 49 8.13 0.48 17.21
N ALA A 50 7.49 -0.42 16.46
CA ALA A 50 8.00 -1.77 16.24
C ALA A 50 9.39 -1.76 15.56
N ILE A 51 9.65 -0.86 14.62
CA ILE A 51 10.98 -0.71 14.00
C ILE A 51 12.01 -0.22 15.02
N LEU A 52 11.66 0.81 15.81
CA LEU A 52 12.54 1.36 16.85
C LEU A 52 12.84 0.33 17.95
N GLU A 53 11.86 -0.43 18.39
CA GLU A 53 12.02 -1.51 19.38
C GLU A 53 12.85 -2.67 18.83
N THR A 54 12.72 -2.99 17.53
CA THR A 54 13.56 -4.02 16.88
C THR A 54 15.04 -3.63 16.89
N HIS A 55 15.37 -2.34 16.86
CA HIS A 55 16.76 -1.87 16.98
C HIS A 55 17.35 -2.05 18.39
N VAL A 56 16.51 -2.24 19.42
CA VAL A 56 16.95 -2.40 20.81
C VAL A 56 17.38 -3.84 21.12
N HIS A 57 16.94 -4.82 20.32
CA HIS A 57 17.33 -6.23 20.45
C HIS A 57 18.22 -6.63 19.27
N GLY A 58 19.53 -6.63 19.50
CA GLY A 58 20.54 -6.74 18.46
C GLY A 58 21.02 -8.16 18.21
N SER A 59 20.34 -8.90 17.32
CA SER A 59 20.92 -10.07 16.66
C SER A 59 21.07 -9.84 15.13
N LYS A 60 22.04 -10.54 14.52
CA LYS A 60 22.25 -10.50 13.06
C LYS A 60 20.99 -10.92 12.27
N LYS A 61 20.19 -11.83 12.82
CA LYS A 61 18.92 -12.28 12.22
C LYS A 61 17.87 -11.18 12.23
N GLU A 62 17.74 -10.45 13.34
CA GLU A 62 16.81 -9.31 13.44
C GLU A 62 17.19 -8.18 12.48
N LEU A 63 18.49 -7.89 12.35
CA LEU A 63 19.01 -6.93 11.38
C LEU A 63 18.66 -7.33 9.93
N GLN A 64 18.88 -8.59 9.54
CA GLN A 64 18.54 -9.08 8.20
C GLN A 64 17.02 -9.01 7.93
N HIS A 65 16.21 -9.41 8.90
CA HIS A 65 14.76 -9.34 8.79
C HIS A 65 14.28 -7.89 8.66
N LEU A 66 14.86 -6.97 9.42
CA LEU A 66 14.57 -5.54 9.34
C LEU A 66 14.97 -4.96 7.98
N THR A 67 16.15 -5.30 7.45
CA THR A 67 16.56 -4.88 6.10
C THR A 67 15.57 -5.36 5.05
N GLY A 68 15.06 -6.59 5.17
CA GLY A 68 14.00 -7.12 4.31
C GLY A 68 12.70 -6.31 4.40
N ARG A 69 12.26 -5.95 5.62
CA ARG A 69 11.07 -5.11 5.84
C ARG A 69 11.24 -3.69 5.26
N LEU A 70 12.41 -3.08 5.43
CA LEU A 70 12.73 -1.76 4.88
C LEU A 70 12.79 -1.79 3.34
N ALA A 71 13.33 -2.85 2.74
CA ALA A 71 13.31 -3.04 1.30
C ALA A 71 11.87 -3.16 0.77
N ALA A 72 11.00 -3.92 1.44
CA ALA A 72 9.58 -4.02 1.09
C ALA A 72 8.84 -2.67 1.21
N LEU A 73 9.14 -1.88 2.24
CA LEU A 73 8.60 -0.52 2.39
C LEU A 73 9.09 0.43 1.28
N ARG A 74 10.36 0.34 0.86
CA ARG A 74 10.86 1.06 -0.33
C ARG A 74 10.13 0.65 -1.62
N ILE A 75 9.77 -0.62 -1.77
CA ILE A 75 9.00 -1.10 -2.92
C ILE A 75 7.57 -0.56 -2.90
N LEU A 76 6.99 -0.27 -1.73
CA LEU A 76 5.71 0.46 -1.65
C LEU A 76 5.80 1.89 -2.17
N HIS A 77 6.98 2.51 -2.21
CA HIS A 77 7.22 3.78 -2.88
C HIS A 77 7.46 3.66 -4.41
N SER A 78 7.41 2.44 -4.97
CA SER A 78 7.65 2.16 -6.39
C SER A 78 6.48 2.59 -7.31
N PRO A 79 6.62 2.51 -8.65
CA PRO A 79 5.57 2.90 -9.62
C PRO A 79 4.20 2.25 -9.39
N PHE A 80 4.14 1.11 -8.71
CA PHE A 80 2.89 0.47 -8.28
C PHE A 80 2.02 1.40 -7.42
N TYR A 81 2.63 2.19 -6.53
CA TYR A 81 1.91 3.20 -5.74
C TYR A 81 1.39 4.37 -6.58
N LYS A 82 2.09 4.76 -7.65
CA LYS A 82 1.55 5.77 -8.60
C LYS A 82 0.27 5.25 -9.27
N GLN A 83 0.20 3.97 -9.60
CA GLN A 83 -1.00 3.31 -10.14
C GLN A 83 -2.13 3.21 -9.11
N VAL A 84 -1.85 2.84 -7.86
CA VAL A 84 -2.86 2.82 -6.79
C VAL A 84 -3.37 4.22 -6.46
N LYS A 85 -2.47 5.23 -6.41
CA LYS A 85 -2.83 6.65 -6.25
C LYS A 85 -3.75 7.12 -7.39
N ALA A 86 -3.45 6.72 -8.63
CA ALA A 86 -4.27 6.99 -9.81
C ALA A 86 -5.67 6.34 -9.76
N LEU A 87 -5.85 5.25 -9.01
CA LEU A 87 -7.14 4.58 -8.81
C LEU A 87 -8.00 5.28 -7.73
N ILE A 88 -7.35 5.96 -6.78
CA ILE A 88 -8.01 6.64 -5.64
C ILE A 88 -8.35 8.11 -5.96
N LEU A 89 -7.58 8.78 -6.83
CA LEU A 89 -7.63 10.24 -7.04
C LEU A 89 -8.25 10.73 -8.36
N HIS A 90 -9.04 9.94 -9.10
CA HIS A 90 -9.68 10.45 -10.32
C HIS A 90 -11.19 10.19 -10.36
N THR A 91 -11.90 11.08 -9.67
CA THR A 91 -12.95 11.89 -10.32
C THR A 91 -12.51 13.34 -10.19
#